data_AF-A0A438HAL5-F1
#
_entry.id   AF-A0A438HAL5-F1
#
_cell.length_a   1.000
_cell.length_b   1.000
_cell.length_c   1.000
_cell.angle_alpha   90.00
_cell.angle_beta   90.00
_cell.angle_gamma   90.00
#
_symmetry.space_group_name_H-M   'P 1'
#
loop_
_entity.id
_entity.type
_entity.pdbx_description
1 polymer ?
#
loop_
_entity_poly.entity_id
_entity_poly.type
_entity_poly.pdbx_seq_one_letter_code
_entity_poly.pdbx_strand_id
1 'polypeptide(L)'
;MSALRCICVKNVALESFPVLGMHLVRQRHYPIFKPQKGDDLTFFGDSYMASDTIQLTQNVLNNGGCGRVFYTRPLKLWSTGRGTLPFNSTFVINITPLTYPGGEGLAFILTGHADIPANSVGKWLGIISENTMGSSTRGAVAVEFDTRNSYPEDLDDNHVGLDLNSIYSRKQESLSVNLSSGIDIKVKVQYDGQGLSIFVGENRSVPVIFESLNLYDYLPQKVYVGFSASTGVYAQINYVKSWEFSGLELYDDAPNLLWVWITVPGAIGLVIGFSAFLYWKWQRKTKDHVEEEDDPGWFELQIQGSSTAPRKFKLKELEAATENFNSDNLLGRGGFGTVYKGVLVNREVAVKRFSRNSHEGKRDFIAEITTISNLHHRNLVKLLGWCHGER
;
A
#
# COMPACT_ATOMS: atom_id res chain seq x y z
N MET A 1 12.84 -40.92 -40.06
CA MET A 1 13.93 -40.61 -39.12
C MET A 1 13.51 -39.44 -38.23
N SER A 2 13.81 -39.50 -36.94
CA SER A 2 13.33 -38.53 -35.95
C SER A 2 14.33 -37.38 -35.80
N ALA A 3 13.99 -36.17 -36.26
CA ALA A 3 14.88 -35.02 -36.09
C ALA A 3 14.79 -34.44 -34.67
N LEU A 4 15.92 -34.37 -33.96
CA LEU A 4 16.00 -33.71 -32.66
C LEU A 4 16.20 -32.20 -32.83
N ARG A 5 15.51 -31.42 -31.99
CA ARG A 5 15.59 -29.95 -31.94
C ARG A 5 15.81 -29.49 -30.50
N CYS A 6 16.83 -28.66 -30.30
CA CYS A 6 17.19 -28.14 -28.99
C CYS A 6 17.58 -26.66 -29.01
N ILE A 7 17.31 -25.96 -27.91
CA ILE A 7 17.67 -24.55 -27.67
C ILE A 7 18.42 -24.47 -26.33
N CYS A 8 19.49 -23.67 -26.27
CA CYS A 8 20.36 -23.52 -25.10
C CYS A 8 20.34 -22.06 -24.60
N VAL A 9 19.95 -21.83 -23.34
CA VAL A 9 19.85 -20.48 -22.74
C VAL A 9 20.65 -20.36 -21.44
N LYS A 10 21.13 -19.15 -21.14
CA LYS A 10 21.81 -18.84 -19.87
C LYS A 10 20.77 -18.73 -18.73
N ASN A 11 21.01 -19.42 -17.63
CA ASN A 11 20.12 -19.44 -16.47
C ASN A 11 20.12 -18.07 -15.75
N VAL A 12 18.94 -17.51 -15.50
CA VAL A 12 18.71 -16.36 -14.62
C VAL A 12 17.54 -16.75 -13.73
N ALA A 13 17.78 -16.80 -12.42
CA ALA A 13 16.75 -17.08 -11.43
C ALA A 13 15.69 -15.97 -11.48
N LEU A 14 14.43 -16.35 -11.67
CA LEU A 14 13.28 -15.47 -11.48
C LEU A 14 12.55 -15.95 -10.23
N GLU A 15 12.66 -15.15 -9.16
CA GLU A 15 11.86 -15.31 -7.96
C GLU A 15 10.43 -14.80 -8.20
N SER A 16 9.49 -15.52 -7.62
CA SER A 16 8.05 -15.29 -7.62
C SER A 16 7.65 -14.04 -6.84
N PHE A 17 6.71 -13.25 -7.37
CA PHE A 17 5.97 -12.23 -6.62
C PHE A 17 4.77 -12.85 -5.90
N PRO A 18 4.53 -12.56 -4.60
CA PRO A 18 3.23 -12.72 -4.00
C PRO A 18 2.35 -11.49 -4.31
N VAL A 19 1.12 -11.74 -4.74
CA VAL A 19 0.05 -10.74 -4.70
C VAL A 19 -0.40 -10.62 -3.24
N LEU A 20 0.11 -9.62 -2.53
CA LEU A 20 -0.39 -9.20 -1.22
C LEU A 20 -0.92 -7.77 -1.35
N GLY A 21 -2.05 -7.49 -0.70
CA GLY A 21 -2.60 -6.13 -0.63
C GLY A 21 -1.53 -5.16 -0.13
N MET A 22 -1.15 -4.19 -0.97
CA MET A 22 -0.16 -3.17 -0.64
C MET A 22 -0.68 -2.38 0.56
N HIS A 23 -0.01 -2.51 1.70
CA HIS A 23 -0.21 -1.61 2.83
C HIS A 23 0.67 -0.39 2.56
N LEU A 24 0.07 0.77 2.36
CA LEU A 24 0.84 2.00 2.21
C LEU A 24 1.18 2.50 3.62
N VAL A 25 2.47 2.75 3.87
CA VAL A 25 2.89 3.50 5.06
C VAL A 25 2.59 4.96 4.78
N ARG A 26 1.65 5.55 5.52
CA ARG A 26 1.40 6.98 5.48
C ARG A 26 2.19 7.63 6.59
N GLN A 27 3.22 8.37 6.21
CA GLN A 27 4.01 9.19 7.12
C GLN A 27 3.75 10.66 6.84
N ARG A 28 3.42 11.41 7.88
CA ARG A 28 3.26 12.86 7.84
C ARG A 28 4.01 13.46 9.00
N HIS A 29 4.69 14.56 8.73
CA HIS A 29 5.55 15.19 9.71
C HIS A 29 5.43 16.71 9.57
N TYR A 30 4.86 17.34 10.59
CA TYR A 30 4.73 18.79 10.75
C TYR A 30 5.59 19.19 11.95
N PRO A 31 6.89 19.49 11.75
CA PRO A 31 7.75 19.96 12.84
C PRO A 31 7.28 21.34 13.34
N ILE A 32 6.72 22.12 12.42
CA ILE A 32 5.94 23.35 12.62
C ILE A 32 4.85 23.39 11.54
N PHE A 33 3.77 24.13 11.78
CA PHE A 33 2.66 24.25 10.85
C PHE A 33 2.85 25.48 9.96
N LYS A 34 3.41 25.28 8.77
CA LYS A 34 3.47 26.33 7.74
C LYS A 34 2.39 26.11 6.70
N PRO A 35 1.79 27.18 6.12
CA PRO A 35 0.93 27.04 4.96
C PRO A 35 1.75 26.45 3.80
N GLN A 36 1.61 25.17 3.51
CA GLN A 36 2.22 24.53 2.35
C GLN A 36 1.20 24.33 1.25
N LYS A 37 1.66 24.45 0.01
CA LYS A 37 0.84 24.20 -1.17
C LYS A 37 0.54 22.69 -1.20
N GLY A 38 -0.70 22.30 -0.89
CA GLY A 38 -1.10 20.90 -0.72
C GLY A 38 -1.33 20.48 0.74
N ASP A 39 -1.45 21.45 1.67
CA ASP A 39 -1.85 21.20 3.05
C ASP A 39 -3.08 20.30 3.11
N ASP A 40 -2.88 19.14 3.72
CA ASP A 40 -3.82 18.05 3.83
C ASP A 40 -4.51 18.12 5.20
N LEU A 41 -4.78 19.34 5.69
CA LEU A 41 -5.45 19.63 6.95
C LEU A 41 -6.75 20.42 6.69
N THR A 42 -7.82 19.98 7.32
CA THR A 42 -9.13 20.65 7.29
C THR A 42 -9.48 21.13 8.69
N PHE A 43 -9.83 22.42 8.80
CA PHE A 43 -10.19 23.09 10.04
C PHE A 43 -11.71 23.25 10.15
N PHE A 44 -12.23 23.07 11.36
CA PHE A 44 -13.65 23.17 11.69
C PHE A 44 -13.84 24.00 12.97
N GLY A 45 -15.03 24.59 13.10
CA GLY A 45 -15.37 25.45 14.23
C GLY A 45 -14.39 26.59 14.38
N ASP A 46 -13.89 26.77 15.59
CA ASP A 46 -13.01 27.87 15.98
C ASP A 46 -11.53 27.63 15.69
N SER A 47 -11.19 26.48 15.13
CA SER A 47 -9.78 26.14 14.87
C SER A 47 -9.23 26.88 13.66
N TYR A 48 -7.97 27.30 13.75
CA TYR A 48 -7.26 27.94 12.65
C TYR A 48 -5.75 27.77 12.78
N MET A 49 -5.03 28.04 11.69
CA MET A 49 -3.58 28.10 11.71
C MET A 49 -3.11 29.45 12.24
N ALA A 50 -2.42 29.44 13.38
CA ALA A 50 -1.87 30.62 14.04
C ALA A 50 -0.35 30.68 13.83
N SER A 51 0.08 31.42 12.82
CA SER A 51 1.49 31.52 12.38
C SER A 51 2.08 30.13 12.06
N ASP A 52 2.90 29.58 12.96
CA ASP A 52 3.59 28.29 12.81
C ASP A 52 2.93 27.16 13.66
N THR A 53 1.73 27.40 14.18
CA THR A 53 1.03 26.52 15.13
C THR A 53 -0.42 26.32 14.74
N ILE A 54 -1.06 25.27 15.25
CA ILE A 54 -2.52 25.15 15.18
C ILE A 54 -3.09 25.65 16.51
N GLN A 55 -4.07 26.55 16.43
CA GLN A 55 -4.87 26.95 17.56
C GLN A 55 -6.26 26.33 17.41
N LEU A 56 -6.70 25.56 18.40
CA LEU A 56 -7.97 24.83 18.34
C LEU A 56 -9.15 25.61 18.92
N THR A 57 -8.90 26.61 19.75
CA THR A 57 -9.94 27.45 20.39
C THR A 57 -9.70 28.92 20.10
N GLN A 58 -10.75 29.75 20.10
CA GLN A 58 -10.58 31.20 19.94
C GLN A 58 -9.80 31.79 21.12
N ASN A 59 -9.07 32.88 20.86
CA ASN A 59 -8.44 33.69 21.90
C ASN A 59 -9.42 34.80 22.35
N VAL A 60 -10.53 34.41 22.97
CA VAL A 60 -11.60 35.32 23.40
C VAL A 60 -12.09 34.92 24.79
N LEU A 61 -12.25 35.90 25.69
CA LEU A 61 -12.82 35.68 27.02
C LEU A 61 -14.35 35.57 26.96
N ASN A 62 -14.94 34.76 27.84
CA ASN A 62 -16.39 34.66 28.05
C ASN A 62 -17.23 34.26 26.81
N ASN A 63 -16.61 33.66 25.79
CA ASN A 63 -17.30 33.13 24.63
C ASN A 63 -16.98 31.64 24.49
N GLY A 64 -18.00 30.80 24.65
CA GLY A 64 -17.84 29.35 24.52
C GLY A 64 -17.63 28.94 23.08
N GLY A 65 -16.66 28.06 22.85
CA GLY A 65 -16.21 27.71 21.51
C GLY A 65 -15.50 26.37 21.46
N CYS A 66 -15.52 25.74 20.29
CA CYS A 66 -14.76 24.51 20.05
C CYS A 66 -14.29 24.46 18.61
N GLY A 67 -13.17 23.78 18.40
CA GLY A 67 -12.58 23.64 17.08
C GLY A 67 -11.95 22.28 16.91
N ARG A 68 -11.91 21.83 15.65
CA ARG A 68 -11.29 20.57 15.25
C ARG A 68 -10.39 20.78 14.05
N VAL A 69 -9.26 20.08 14.03
CA VAL A 69 -8.42 19.96 12.85
C VAL A 69 -8.23 18.48 12.52
N PHE A 70 -8.32 18.12 11.25
CA PHE A 70 -8.12 16.75 10.79
C PHE A 70 -7.22 16.69 9.57
N TYR A 71 -6.63 15.52 9.32
CA TYR A 71 -6.24 15.20 7.96
C TYR A 71 -7.44 15.27 7.02
N THR A 72 -7.27 15.95 5.88
CA THR A 72 -8.34 16.17 4.89
C THR A 72 -8.90 14.86 4.35
N ARG A 73 -8.05 13.86 4.14
CA ARG A 73 -8.48 12.52 3.73
C ARG A 73 -8.56 11.58 4.94
N PRO A 74 -9.70 10.91 5.16
CA PRO A 74 -9.82 9.91 6.21
C PRO A 74 -8.92 8.70 5.90
N LEU A 75 -8.49 8.02 6.94
CA LEU A 75 -7.67 6.80 6.88
C LEU A 75 -8.56 5.57 7.00
N LYS A 76 -8.31 4.55 6.18
CA LYS A 76 -8.90 3.23 6.40
C LYS A 76 -8.04 2.42 7.37
N LEU A 77 -8.43 2.39 8.65
CA LEU A 77 -7.65 1.72 9.71
C LEU A 77 -7.93 0.22 9.83
N TRP A 78 -9.08 -0.28 9.37
CA TRP A 78 -9.40 -1.70 9.45
C TRP A 78 -10.30 -2.18 8.30
N SER A 79 -10.30 -3.49 8.07
CA SER A 79 -11.22 -4.18 7.16
C SER A 79 -11.63 -5.53 7.75
N THR A 80 -12.84 -5.97 7.43
CA THR A 80 -13.34 -7.28 7.82
C THR A 80 -12.35 -8.37 7.41
N GLY A 81 -11.90 -9.18 8.37
CA GLY A 81 -10.93 -10.27 8.18
C GLY A 81 -9.44 -9.87 8.23
N ARG A 82 -9.09 -8.57 8.40
CA ARG A 82 -7.69 -8.11 8.49
C ARG A 82 -7.31 -7.45 9.83
N GLY A 83 -8.28 -7.17 10.69
CA GLY A 83 -8.04 -6.48 11.97
C GLY A 83 -7.73 -4.99 11.78
N THR A 84 -7.36 -4.33 12.89
CA THR A 84 -6.99 -2.91 12.90
C THR A 84 -5.48 -2.75 12.71
N LEU A 85 -5.10 -1.81 11.85
CA LEU A 85 -3.71 -1.51 11.54
C LEU A 85 -3.04 -0.66 12.64
N PRO A 86 -1.75 -0.91 12.94
CA PRO A 86 -1.00 -0.14 13.91
C PRO A 86 -0.69 1.28 13.41
N PHE A 87 -0.56 2.22 14.35
CA PHE A 87 -0.12 3.58 14.09
C PHE A 87 0.63 4.18 15.28
N ASN A 88 1.39 5.23 14.99
CA ASN A 88 2.01 6.10 15.98
C ASN A 88 1.65 7.55 15.65
N SER A 89 1.35 8.32 16.69
CA SER A 89 1.14 9.76 16.63
C SER A 89 2.00 10.41 17.70
N THR A 90 2.85 11.36 17.33
CA THR A 90 3.66 12.14 18.28
C THR A 90 3.37 13.61 18.05
N PHE A 91 3.05 14.35 19.10
CA PHE A 91 2.71 15.76 18.96
C PHE A 91 3.16 16.55 20.19
N VAL A 92 3.18 17.87 20.04
CA VAL A 92 3.48 18.80 21.12
C VAL A 92 2.25 19.68 21.34
N ILE A 93 1.74 19.69 22.56
CA ILE A 93 0.62 20.52 22.99
C ILE A 93 1.11 21.63 23.90
N ASN A 94 0.38 22.73 23.91
CA ASN A 94 0.61 23.85 24.82
C ASN A 94 -0.76 24.45 25.16
N ILE A 95 -1.13 24.40 26.45
CA ILE A 95 -2.40 24.90 26.94
C ILE A 95 -2.13 26.10 27.84
N THR A 96 -2.63 27.27 27.44
CA THR A 96 -2.41 28.52 28.15
C THR A 96 -3.74 29.05 28.71
N PRO A 97 -3.93 29.08 30.04
CA PRO A 97 -5.13 29.61 30.65
C PRO A 97 -5.20 31.13 30.45
N LEU A 98 -6.39 31.63 30.12
CA LEU A 98 -6.71 33.05 30.09
C LEU A 98 -7.45 33.50 31.35
N THR A 99 -8.06 32.56 32.06
CA THR A 99 -8.67 32.74 33.39
C THR A 99 -8.03 31.78 34.40
N TYR A 100 -8.21 32.05 35.69
CA TYR A 100 -7.80 31.13 36.75
C TYR A 100 -9.00 30.75 37.62
N PRO A 101 -9.45 29.47 37.61
CA PRO A 101 -8.94 28.36 36.80
C PRO A 101 -9.28 28.48 35.29
N GLY A 102 -8.54 27.75 34.44
CA GLY A 102 -8.79 27.59 33.00
C GLY A 102 -9.64 26.36 32.68
N GLY A 103 -9.94 26.14 31.40
CA GLY A 103 -10.66 24.98 30.89
C GLY A 103 -10.93 25.04 29.38
N GLU A 104 -11.28 23.94 28.72
CA GLU A 104 -11.65 22.63 29.28
C GLU A 104 -10.59 21.58 28.97
N GLY A 105 -9.93 21.69 27.83
CA GLY A 105 -8.80 20.85 27.46
C GLY A 105 -8.70 20.71 25.95
N LEU A 106 -7.94 19.72 25.52
CA LEU A 106 -7.90 19.27 24.14
C LEU A 106 -7.75 17.74 24.09
N ALA A 107 -8.03 17.16 22.94
CA ALA A 107 -7.83 15.74 22.71
C ALA A 107 -7.23 15.46 21.34
N PHE A 108 -6.41 14.40 21.26
CA PHE A 108 -6.11 13.71 20.02
C PHE A 108 -7.24 12.73 19.73
N ILE A 109 -7.83 12.80 18.53
CA ILE A 109 -9.07 12.08 18.23
C ILE A 109 -8.99 11.27 16.93
N LEU A 110 -9.65 10.11 16.98
CA LEU A 110 -10.04 9.28 15.85
C LEU A 110 -11.56 9.28 15.79
N THR A 111 -12.17 9.65 14.67
CA THR A 111 -13.63 9.68 14.58
C THR A 111 -14.17 9.37 13.18
N GLY A 112 -15.38 8.80 13.12
CA GLY A 112 -16.09 8.60 11.85
C GLY A 112 -16.54 9.87 11.15
N HIS A 113 -16.60 11.01 11.86
CA HIS A 113 -17.20 12.25 11.36
C HIS A 113 -16.34 13.47 11.62
N ALA A 114 -16.10 14.26 10.57
CA ALA A 114 -15.32 15.48 10.67
C ALA A 114 -16.10 16.65 11.32
N ASP A 115 -17.42 16.69 11.13
CA ASP A 115 -18.29 17.73 11.69
C ASP A 115 -18.37 17.67 13.22
N ILE A 116 -18.40 18.84 13.85
CA ILE A 116 -18.58 18.99 15.30
C ILE A 116 -20.04 18.65 15.65
N PRO A 117 -20.30 17.72 16.60
CA PRO A 117 -21.65 17.43 17.05
C PRO A 117 -22.35 18.67 17.61
N ALA A 118 -23.65 18.78 17.38
CA ALA A 118 -24.45 19.85 17.98
C ALA A 118 -24.33 19.81 19.52
N ASN A 119 -24.16 20.99 20.13
CA ASN A 119 -24.01 21.19 21.58
C ASN A 119 -22.80 20.45 22.19
N SER A 120 -21.70 20.36 21.45
CA SER A 120 -20.46 19.69 21.87
C SER A 120 -19.41 20.66 22.46
N VAL A 121 -19.82 21.84 22.91
CA VAL A 121 -18.92 22.87 23.46
C VAL A 121 -18.63 22.66 24.95
N GLY A 122 -17.59 23.30 25.48
CA GLY A 122 -17.15 23.20 26.86
C GLY A 122 -16.59 21.81 27.17
N LYS A 123 -17.02 21.25 28.30
CA LYS A 123 -16.69 19.90 28.81
C LYS A 123 -16.84 18.73 27.83
N TRP A 124 -17.49 18.97 26.69
CA TRP A 124 -17.68 18.00 25.61
C TRP A 124 -16.51 17.97 24.60
N LEU A 125 -15.55 18.91 24.73
CA LEU A 125 -14.32 19.07 23.95
C LEU A 125 -14.49 19.17 22.43
N GLY A 126 -15.72 19.37 21.95
CA GLY A 126 -16.04 19.28 20.55
C GLY A 126 -16.04 17.85 20.03
N ILE A 127 -15.93 16.79 20.86
CA ILE A 127 -15.75 15.38 20.43
C ILE A 127 -17.10 14.66 20.30
N ILE A 128 -17.94 14.82 21.31
CA ILE A 128 -19.25 14.19 21.47
C ILE A 128 -20.19 15.17 22.17
N SER A 129 -21.49 14.92 22.14
CA SER A 129 -22.44 15.61 23.00
C SER A 129 -23.34 14.60 23.70
N GLU A 130 -24.20 15.07 24.59
CA GLU A 130 -25.20 14.26 25.28
C GLU A 130 -25.99 13.36 24.31
N ASN A 131 -26.35 13.88 23.13
CA ASN A 131 -27.12 13.13 22.13
C ASN A 131 -26.30 12.11 21.32
N THR A 132 -24.97 12.20 21.34
CA THR A 132 -24.09 11.30 20.58
C THR A 132 -23.32 10.33 21.46
N MET A 133 -23.43 10.45 22.79
CA MET A 133 -22.80 9.54 23.73
C MET A 133 -23.29 8.11 23.51
N GLY A 134 -22.35 7.15 23.50
CA GLY A 134 -22.61 5.74 23.24
C GLY A 134 -22.93 5.40 21.78
N SER A 135 -22.93 6.37 20.87
CA SER A 135 -23.23 6.13 19.45
C SER A 135 -22.09 5.42 18.74
N SER A 136 -22.31 4.16 18.34
CA SER A 136 -21.35 3.40 17.53
C SER A 136 -21.22 3.89 16.08
N THR A 137 -22.20 4.67 15.59
CA THR A 137 -22.19 5.19 14.20
C THR A 137 -21.35 6.46 14.06
N ARG A 138 -21.35 7.34 15.07
CA ARG A 138 -20.48 8.53 15.09
C ARG A 138 -19.10 8.27 15.65
N GLY A 139 -18.94 7.17 16.40
CA GLY A 139 -17.68 6.51 16.76
C GLY A 139 -16.49 7.44 16.99
N ALA A 140 -16.14 7.72 18.24
CA ALA A 140 -15.00 8.53 18.62
C ALA A 140 -14.13 7.78 19.64
N VAL A 141 -12.83 7.72 19.36
CA VAL A 141 -11.80 7.33 20.32
C VAL A 141 -10.91 8.53 20.52
N ALA A 142 -10.77 8.98 21.76
CA ALA A 142 -10.01 10.18 22.07
C ALA A 142 -8.99 9.92 23.19
N VAL A 143 -7.84 10.57 23.06
CA VAL A 143 -6.89 10.74 24.16
C VAL A 143 -7.01 12.19 24.60
N GLU A 144 -7.70 12.40 25.73
CA GLU A 144 -7.96 13.73 26.28
C GLU A 144 -6.85 14.19 27.22
N PHE A 145 -6.63 15.51 27.25
CA PHE A 145 -5.76 16.22 28.16
C PHE A 145 -6.63 17.23 28.88
N ASP A 146 -7.21 16.78 29.98
CA ASP A 146 -8.22 17.51 30.72
C ASP A 146 -7.56 18.46 31.73
N THR A 147 -8.02 19.71 31.68
CA THR A 147 -7.53 20.81 32.49
C THR A 147 -8.56 21.29 33.51
N ARG A 148 -9.69 20.56 33.63
CA ARG A 148 -10.81 20.95 34.45
C ARG A 148 -11.61 19.73 34.92
N ASN A 149 -11.73 19.58 36.22
CA ASN A 149 -12.70 18.67 36.82
C ASN A 149 -14.13 19.21 36.59
N SER A 150 -14.75 18.78 35.50
CA SER A 150 -16.06 19.19 35.01
C SER A 150 -17.16 18.21 35.43
N TYR A 151 -16.80 16.98 35.81
CA TYR A 151 -17.69 15.91 36.24
C TYR A 151 -17.20 15.18 37.50
N PRO A 152 -18.09 14.60 38.31
CA PRO A 152 -17.70 13.75 39.43
C PRO A 152 -16.85 12.53 39.04
N GLU A 153 -16.96 12.07 37.80
CA GLU A 153 -16.19 10.97 37.22
C GLU A 153 -14.74 11.36 36.90
N ASP A 154 -14.43 12.66 36.77
CA ASP A 154 -13.08 13.14 36.47
C ASP A 154 -12.16 12.95 37.67
N LEU A 155 -10.94 12.46 37.41
CA LEU A 155 -9.97 12.17 38.47
C LEU A 155 -9.55 13.43 39.23
N ASP A 156 -9.21 14.46 38.47
CA ASP A 156 -8.74 15.78 38.92
C ASP A 156 -8.83 16.78 37.74
N ASP A 157 -8.29 18.00 37.91
CA ASP A 157 -8.22 19.03 36.87
C ASP A 157 -6.90 19.05 36.08
N ASN A 158 -6.13 17.94 36.11
CA ASN A 158 -4.85 17.81 35.44
C ASN A 158 -4.52 16.34 35.10
N HIS A 159 -5.32 15.72 34.23
CA HIS A 159 -5.16 14.32 33.87
C HIS A 159 -5.13 14.07 32.37
N VAL A 160 -4.62 12.88 32.01
CA VAL A 160 -4.78 12.30 30.67
C VAL A 160 -5.81 11.19 30.73
N GLY A 161 -6.67 11.13 29.73
CA GLY A 161 -7.80 10.21 29.66
C GLY A 161 -7.87 9.45 28.33
N LEU A 162 -8.50 8.27 28.36
CA LEU A 162 -8.84 7.46 27.19
C LEU A 162 -10.35 7.30 27.09
N ASP A 163 -10.93 8.00 26.13
CA ASP A 163 -12.35 8.08 25.87
C ASP A 163 -12.77 7.17 24.73
N LEU A 164 -13.82 6.38 24.98
CA LEU A 164 -14.38 5.46 24.00
C LEU A 164 -15.88 5.70 23.86
N ASN A 165 -16.29 6.45 22.82
CA ASN A 165 -17.68 6.86 22.56
C ASN A 165 -18.38 7.54 23.74
N SER A 166 -17.62 8.05 24.72
CA SER A 166 -18.07 8.64 25.97
C SER A 166 -17.08 9.73 26.36
N ILE A 167 -17.52 10.73 27.12
CA ILE A 167 -16.65 11.79 27.65
C ILE A 167 -16.06 11.35 28.98
N TYR A 168 -16.68 10.36 29.60
CA TYR A 168 -16.14 9.71 30.77
C TYR A 168 -15.06 8.73 30.33
N SER A 169 -13.83 9.04 30.71
CA SER A 169 -12.65 8.25 30.46
C SER A 169 -12.83 6.81 30.92
N ARG A 170 -12.55 5.85 30.04
CA ARG A 170 -12.44 4.42 30.42
C ARG A 170 -11.25 4.20 31.34
N LYS A 171 -10.18 4.97 31.12
CA LYS A 171 -8.97 4.95 31.92
C LYS A 171 -8.38 6.36 31.95
N GLN A 172 -7.98 6.81 33.12
CA GLN A 172 -7.47 8.15 33.37
C GLN A 172 -6.32 8.10 34.38
N GLU A 173 -5.36 9.02 34.24
CA GLU A 173 -4.19 9.11 35.11
C GLU A 173 -3.81 10.57 35.35
N SER A 174 -3.60 10.94 36.61
CA SER A 174 -3.12 12.27 37.00
C SER A 174 -1.72 12.51 36.45
N LEU A 175 -1.49 13.70 35.92
CA LEU A 175 -0.18 14.09 35.40
C LEU A 175 0.65 14.83 36.45
N SER A 176 1.94 14.51 36.50
CA SER A 176 2.91 15.27 37.31
C SER A 176 3.30 16.60 36.65
N VAL A 177 3.18 16.69 35.32
CA VAL A 177 3.32 17.94 34.57
C VAL A 177 1.99 18.68 34.59
N ASN A 178 2.03 19.99 34.83
CA ASN A 178 0.83 20.82 34.76
C ASN A 178 0.49 21.13 33.29
N LEU A 179 -0.63 20.60 32.80
CA LEU A 179 -1.15 20.81 31.46
C LEU A 179 -1.40 22.28 31.15
N SER A 180 -1.98 23.02 32.09
CA SER A 180 -2.37 24.43 31.93
C SER A 180 -1.24 25.42 32.26
N SER A 181 0.02 25.00 32.19
CA SER A 181 1.17 25.85 32.52
C SER A 181 1.65 26.73 31.37
N GLY A 182 1.12 26.57 30.16
CA GLY A 182 1.59 27.26 28.95
C GLY A 182 2.97 26.80 28.48
N ILE A 183 3.49 25.67 28.98
CA ILE A 183 4.72 25.05 28.49
C ILE A 183 4.42 24.01 27.40
N ASP A 184 5.43 23.70 26.60
CA ASP A 184 5.33 22.68 25.58
C ASP A 184 5.42 21.28 26.21
N ILE A 185 4.39 20.46 25.98
CA ILE A 185 4.30 19.10 26.48
C ILE A 185 4.26 18.15 25.29
N LYS A 186 5.28 17.28 25.20
CA LYS A 186 5.36 16.24 24.18
C LYS A 186 4.54 15.03 24.57
N VAL A 187 3.75 14.53 23.63
CA VAL A 187 2.89 13.36 23.80
C VAL A 187 3.16 12.37 22.67
N LYS A 188 3.15 11.09 22.98
CA LYS A 188 3.17 10.00 22.01
C LYS A 188 2.01 9.04 22.27
N VAL A 189 1.23 8.76 21.24
CA VAL A 189 0.16 7.75 21.23
C VAL A 189 0.57 6.64 20.28
N GLN A 190 0.58 5.40 20.75
CA GLN A 190 0.92 4.22 19.96
C GLN A 190 -0.21 3.21 20.01
N TYR A 191 -0.57 2.69 18.85
CA TYR A 191 -1.49 1.56 18.72
C TYR A 191 -0.80 0.43 17.97
N ASP A 192 -0.76 -0.75 18.58
CA ASP A 192 -0.06 -1.93 18.04
C ASP A 192 -0.98 -2.95 17.36
N GLY A 193 -2.28 -2.64 17.26
CA GLY A 193 -3.31 -3.56 16.75
C GLY A 193 -4.10 -4.29 17.85
N GLN A 194 -3.63 -4.26 19.10
CA GLN A 194 -4.27 -4.93 20.24
C GLN A 194 -4.49 -3.99 21.43
N GLY A 195 -3.62 -2.98 21.60
CA GLY A 195 -3.70 -2.04 22.70
C GLY A 195 -3.20 -0.66 22.32
N LEU A 196 -3.62 0.32 23.12
CA LEU A 196 -3.26 1.72 22.99
C LEU A 196 -2.38 2.14 24.16
N SER A 197 -1.21 2.72 23.85
CA SER A 197 -0.23 3.24 24.80
C SER A 197 -0.11 4.75 24.67
N ILE A 198 -0.17 5.47 25.79
CA ILE A 198 -0.06 6.92 25.86
C ILE A 198 1.16 7.28 26.71
N PHE A 199 2.06 8.08 26.16
CA PHE A 199 3.26 8.57 26.82
C PHE A 199 3.19 10.09 26.89
N VAL A 200 3.43 10.65 28.07
CA VAL A 200 3.44 12.10 28.31
C VAL A 200 4.80 12.51 28.86
N GLY A 201 5.43 13.49 28.20
CA GLY A 201 6.77 13.96 28.49
C GLY A 201 7.83 13.40 27.53
N GLU A 202 9.04 13.95 27.63
CA GLU A 202 10.12 13.67 26.70
C GLU A 202 10.82 12.33 26.99
N ASN A 203 11.09 11.55 25.94
CA ASN A 203 11.87 10.30 25.98
C ASN A 203 11.41 9.26 27.04
N ARG A 204 10.10 9.21 27.31
CA ARG A 204 9.52 8.21 28.22
C ARG A 204 9.46 6.83 27.57
N SER A 205 9.97 5.82 28.26
CA SER A 205 9.92 4.41 27.85
C SER A 205 8.71 3.65 28.40
N VAL A 206 8.06 4.20 29.44
CA VAL A 206 6.90 3.61 30.11
C VAL A 206 5.68 4.47 29.81
N PRO A 207 4.58 3.89 29.31
CA PRO A 207 3.36 4.66 29.08
C PRO A 207 2.72 5.05 30.40
N VAL A 208 2.11 6.24 30.44
CA VAL A 208 1.25 6.67 31.55
C VAL A 208 -0.04 5.83 31.53
N ILE A 209 -0.61 5.60 30.35
CA ILE A 209 -1.76 4.73 30.15
C ILE A 209 -1.42 3.64 29.13
N PHE A 210 -1.69 2.39 29.49
CA PHE A 210 -1.83 1.27 28.57
C PHE A 210 -3.21 0.65 28.75
N GLU A 211 -3.94 0.44 27.66
CA GLU A 211 -5.23 -0.24 27.65
C GLU A 211 -5.31 -1.23 26.49
N SER A 212 -5.77 -2.46 26.78
CA SER A 212 -6.09 -3.44 25.76
C SER A 212 -7.39 -3.02 25.07
N LEU A 213 -7.30 -2.72 23.78
CA LEU A 213 -8.34 -2.04 23.03
C LEU A 213 -8.35 -2.49 21.57
N ASN A 214 -9.50 -2.99 21.12
CA ASN A 214 -9.74 -3.19 19.70
C ASN A 214 -10.51 -1.99 19.14
N LEU A 215 -9.85 -1.16 18.33
CA LEU A 215 -10.46 0.04 17.76
C LEU A 215 -11.63 -0.28 16.80
N TYR A 216 -11.67 -1.48 16.24
CA TYR A 216 -12.79 -1.98 15.41
C TYR A 216 -14.14 -1.85 16.13
N ASP A 217 -14.17 -2.04 17.45
CA ASP A 217 -15.41 -2.04 18.23
C ASP A 217 -15.99 -0.62 18.43
N TYR A 218 -15.19 0.42 18.19
CA TYR A 218 -15.54 1.80 18.50
C TYR A 218 -15.54 2.72 17.27
N LEU A 219 -14.80 2.37 16.22
CA LEU A 219 -14.58 3.21 15.05
C LEU A 219 -15.07 2.55 13.76
N PRO A 220 -15.65 3.33 12.83
CA PRO A 220 -15.91 2.82 11.48
C PRO A 220 -14.60 2.55 10.72
N GLN A 221 -14.69 1.89 9.56
CA GLN A 221 -13.51 1.55 8.77
C GLN A 221 -12.67 2.77 8.36
N LYS A 222 -13.35 3.85 7.96
CA LYS A 222 -12.73 5.12 7.54
C LYS A 222 -12.87 6.12 8.67
N VAL A 223 -11.75 6.66 9.14
CA VAL A 223 -11.72 7.61 10.24
C VAL A 223 -10.93 8.85 9.90
N TYR A 224 -11.39 9.98 10.42
CA TYR A 224 -10.61 11.20 10.49
C TYR A 224 -9.70 11.14 11.71
N VAL A 225 -8.45 11.57 11.52
CA VAL A 225 -7.42 11.61 12.56
C VAL A 225 -6.99 13.05 12.74
N GLY A 226 -6.96 13.53 13.98
CA GLY A 226 -6.72 14.93 14.25
C GLY A 226 -6.86 15.31 15.71
N PHE A 227 -7.24 16.56 15.95
CA PHE A 227 -7.39 17.12 17.28
C PHE A 227 -8.71 17.86 17.43
N SER A 228 -9.22 17.89 18.65
CA SER A 228 -10.39 18.66 19.06
C SER A 228 -10.08 19.39 20.36
N ALA A 229 -10.63 20.57 20.56
CA ALA A 229 -10.53 21.26 21.84
C ALA A 229 -11.76 22.13 22.05
N SER A 230 -11.99 22.49 23.30
CA SER A 230 -13.01 23.47 23.64
C SER A 230 -12.56 24.41 24.75
N THR A 231 -13.21 25.57 24.76
CA THR A 231 -13.07 26.57 25.81
C THR A 231 -14.42 27.21 26.08
N GLY A 232 -14.51 27.96 27.17
CA GLY A 232 -15.75 28.47 27.72
C GLY A 232 -15.56 29.71 28.56
N VAL A 233 -16.38 29.83 29.60
CA VAL A 233 -16.23 30.87 30.64
C VAL A 233 -14.88 30.76 31.34
N TYR A 234 -14.38 29.52 31.53
CA TYR A 234 -13.03 29.23 31.98
C TYR A 234 -12.09 29.25 30.78
N ALA A 235 -11.78 30.44 30.29
CA ALA A 235 -11.14 30.59 29.00
C ALA A 235 -9.69 30.07 29.00
N GLN A 236 -9.31 29.38 27.93
CA GLN A 236 -7.94 28.95 27.66
C GLN A 236 -7.68 28.80 26.17
N ILE A 237 -6.41 28.92 25.81
CA ILE A 237 -5.95 28.69 24.45
C ILE A 237 -5.31 27.31 24.36
N ASN A 238 -5.75 26.52 23.39
CA ASN A 238 -5.27 25.16 23.15
C ASN A 238 -4.47 25.13 21.84
N TYR A 239 -3.16 24.90 21.94
CA TYR A 239 -2.26 24.82 20.79
C TYR A 239 -1.79 23.39 20.52
N VAL A 240 -1.63 23.08 19.24
CA VAL A 240 -0.75 22.01 18.76
C VAL A 240 0.42 22.67 18.03
N LYS A 241 1.64 22.47 18.54
CA LYS A 241 2.86 23.11 18.03
C LYS A 241 3.54 22.30 16.93
N SER A 242 3.50 20.97 17.05
CA SER A 242 4.04 20.04 16.06
C SER A 242 3.24 18.75 16.06
N TRP A 243 3.21 18.04 14.93
CA TRP A 243 2.54 16.75 14.82
C TRP A 243 3.22 15.84 13.81
N GLU A 244 3.52 14.62 14.23
CA GLU A 244 3.98 13.52 13.40
C GLU A 244 3.00 12.36 13.52
N PHE A 245 2.62 11.79 12.39
CA PHE A 245 1.79 10.60 12.33
C PHE A 245 2.40 9.60 11.36
N SER A 246 2.53 8.36 11.79
CA SER A 246 2.95 7.23 10.97
C SER A 246 1.97 6.08 11.17
N GLY A 247 1.28 5.67 10.12
CA GLY A 247 0.34 4.54 10.20
C GLY A 247 0.31 3.74 8.91
N LEU A 248 -0.13 2.50 9.00
CA LEU A 248 -0.47 1.71 7.81
C LEU A 248 -1.90 2.04 7.38
N GLU A 249 -2.13 2.18 6.08
CA GLU A 249 -3.46 2.39 5.51
C GLU A 249 -3.83 1.22 4.58
N LEU A 250 -5.09 0.75 4.68
CA LEU A 250 -5.63 -0.22 3.73
C LEU A 250 -6.06 0.49 2.45
N TYR A 251 -5.46 0.11 1.32
CA TYR A 251 -5.90 0.55 0.01
C TYR A 251 -7.02 -0.36 -0.51
N ASP A 252 -8.22 0.21 -0.71
CA ASP A 252 -9.39 -0.54 -1.18
C ASP A 252 -9.53 -0.59 -2.70
N ASP A 253 -8.79 0.23 -3.45
CA ASP A 253 -9.02 0.35 -4.90
C ASP A 253 -8.08 -0.55 -5.69
N ALA A 254 -8.23 -1.87 -5.55
CA ALA A 254 -8.02 -2.69 -6.74
C ALA A 254 -9.26 -2.44 -7.62
N PRO A 255 -9.18 -1.66 -8.71
CA PRO A 255 -10.32 -1.52 -9.60
C PRO A 255 -10.79 -2.91 -9.97
N ASN A 256 -12.10 -3.15 -9.90
CA ASN A 256 -12.67 -4.41 -10.33
C ASN A 256 -12.53 -4.52 -11.85
N LEU A 257 -11.35 -4.91 -12.32
CA LEU A 257 -10.98 -5.06 -13.73
C LEU A 257 -11.57 -6.35 -14.31
N LEU A 258 -12.61 -6.94 -13.71
CA LEU A 258 -13.32 -8.08 -14.28
C LEU A 258 -13.82 -7.76 -15.70
N TRP A 259 -14.21 -6.51 -15.96
CA TRP A 259 -14.58 -6.04 -17.30
C TRP A 259 -13.43 -6.10 -18.31
N VAL A 260 -12.16 -5.99 -17.87
CA VAL A 260 -10.98 -6.13 -18.73
C VAL A 260 -10.87 -7.57 -19.23
N TRP A 261 -11.16 -8.55 -18.38
CA TRP A 261 -11.19 -9.96 -18.76
C TRP A 261 -12.31 -10.30 -19.77
N ILE A 262 -13.34 -9.47 -19.88
CA ILE A 262 -14.43 -9.64 -20.86
C ILE A 262 -14.12 -8.87 -22.16
N THR A 263 -13.66 -7.62 -22.05
CA THR A 263 -13.47 -6.73 -23.21
C THR A 263 -12.21 -7.05 -24.01
N VAL A 264 -11.12 -7.48 -23.37
CA VAL A 264 -9.86 -7.79 -24.05
C VAL A 264 -9.99 -9.01 -24.98
N PRO A 265 -10.56 -10.16 -24.54
CA PRO A 265 -10.77 -11.29 -25.46
C PRO A 265 -11.74 -10.96 -26.60
N GLY A 266 -12.77 -10.14 -26.35
CA GLY A 266 -13.70 -9.69 -27.37
C GLY A 266 -13.01 -8.85 -28.45
N ALA A 267 -12.19 -7.87 -28.05
CA ALA A 267 -11.43 -7.03 -28.97
C ALA A 267 -10.40 -7.86 -29.76
N ILE A 268 -9.68 -8.78 -29.11
CA ILE A 268 -8.74 -9.69 -29.77
C ILE A 268 -9.49 -10.58 -30.77
N GLY A 269 -10.64 -11.13 -30.39
CA GLY A 269 -11.48 -11.94 -31.27
C GLY A 269 -11.94 -11.17 -32.51
N LEU A 270 -12.33 -9.90 -32.37
CA LEU A 270 -12.69 -9.04 -33.49
C LEU A 270 -11.50 -8.75 -34.41
N VAL A 271 -10.32 -8.48 -33.86
CA VAL A 271 -9.11 -8.24 -34.65
C VAL A 271 -8.68 -9.51 -35.39
N ILE A 272 -8.71 -10.67 -34.74
CA ILE A 272 -8.41 -11.97 -35.36
C ILE A 272 -9.44 -12.28 -36.45
N GLY A 273 -10.73 -12.10 -36.17
CA GLY A 273 -11.81 -12.32 -37.14
C GLY A 273 -11.70 -11.41 -38.36
N PHE A 274 -11.40 -10.12 -38.15
CA PHE A 274 -11.17 -9.16 -39.23
C PHE A 274 -9.92 -9.50 -40.04
N SER A 275 -8.82 -9.86 -39.36
CA SER A 275 -7.58 -10.28 -40.03
C SER A 275 -7.77 -11.56 -40.84
N ALA A 276 -8.51 -12.54 -40.31
CA ALA A 276 -8.87 -13.77 -41.00
C ALA A 276 -9.80 -13.51 -42.20
N PHE A 277 -10.73 -12.57 -42.07
CA PHE A 277 -11.60 -12.13 -43.17
C PHE A 277 -10.79 -11.45 -44.29
N LEU A 278 -9.88 -10.54 -43.95
CA LEU A 278 -8.97 -9.92 -44.92
C LEU A 278 -8.06 -10.95 -45.58
N TYR A 279 -7.51 -11.89 -44.80
CA TYR A 279 -6.70 -12.99 -45.32
C TYR A 279 -7.49 -13.90 -46.27
N TRP A 280 -8.73 -14.25 -45.93
CA TRP A 280 -9.62 -15.03 -46.78
C TRP A 280 -9.94 -14.29 -48.09
N LYS A 281 -10.17 -12.97 -48.02
CA LYS A 281 -10.40 -12.14 -49.20
C LYS A 281 -9.15 -12.02 -50.07
N TRP A 282 -7.97 -11.93 -49.45
CA TRP A 282 -6.68 -11.92 -50.13
C TRP A 282 -6.41 -13.26 -50.80
N GLN A 283 -6.59 -14.38 -50.10
CA GLN A 283 -6.46 -15.73 -50.67
C GLN A 283 -7.39 -15.96 -51.85
N ARG A 284 -8.64 -15.48 -51.81
CA ARG A 284 -9.54 -15.57 -52.97
C ARG A 284 -9.04 -14.78 -54.18
N LYS A 285 -8.17 -13.78 -53.99
CA LYS A 285 -7.56 -12.98 -55.05
C LYS A 285 -6.23 -13.56 -55.54
N THR A 286 -5.49 -14.26 -54.69
CA THR A 286 -4.23 -14.94 -55.03
C THR A 286 -4.39 -16.38 -55.48
N LYS A 287 -5.58 -16.99 -55.34
CA LYS A 287 -5.84 -18.35 -55.84
C LYS A 287 -5.81 -18.49 -57.37
N ASP A 288 -5.65 -17.38 -58.11
CA ASP A 288 -5.45 -17.41 -59.56
C ASP A 288 -3.97 -17.54 -59.97
N HIS A 289 -2.99 -17.41 -59.06
CA HIS A 289 -1.59 -17.58 -59.43
C HIS A 289 -0.67 -18.04 -58.28
N VAL A 290 -0.01 -19.18 -58.52
CA VAL A 290 1.30 -19.66 -58.02
C VAL A 290 1.28 -20.88 -57.10
N GLU A 291 1.99 -21.89 -57.61
CA GLU A 291 2.34 -23.22 -57.10
C GLU A 291 3.32 -23.20 -55.92
N GLU A 292 3.37 -24.32 -55.20
CA GLU A 292 4.32 -24.69 -54.16
C GLU A 292 5.79 -24.59 -54.61
N GLU A 293 6.65 -23.97 -53.80
CA GLU A 293 8.08 -24.31 -53.77
C GLU A 293 8.60 -24.41 -52.32
N ASP A 294 9.11 -25.60 -52.01
CA ASP A 294 9.70 -26.03 -50.76
C ASP A 294 11.23 -25.81 -50.86
N ASP A 295 11.72 -24.61 -50.51
CA ASP A 295 13.17 -24.32 -50.45
C ASP A 295 13.72 -24.61 -49.02
N PRO A 296 14.68 -25.54 -48.83
CA PRO A 296 15.25 -25.85 -47.52
C PRO A 296 16.28 -24.81 -47.01
N GLY A 297 16.64 -23.80 -47.82
CA GLY A 297 17.76 -22.89 -47.55
C GLY A 297 17.45 -21.58 -46.80
N TRP A 298 16.20 -21.10 -46.82
CA TRP A 298 15.87 -19.75 -46.33
C TRP A 298 16.03 -19.56 -44.81
N PHE A 299 15.99 -20.65 -44.02
CA PHE A 299 16.08 -20.61 -42.55
C PHE A 299 17.49 -20.28 -42.03
N GLU A 300 18.55 -20.75 -42.70
CA GLU A 300 19.94 -20.45 -42.28
C GLU A 300 20.34 -19.01 -42.61
N LEU A 301 19.78 -18.44 -43.68
CA LEU A 301 20.03 -17.07 -44.13
C LEU A 301 19.46 -16.01 -43.17
N GLN A 302 18.33 -16.26 -42.50
CA GLN A 302 17.77 -15.31 -41.52
C GLN A 302 18.53 -15.25 -40.20
N ILE A 303 19.21 -16.33 -39.78
CA ILE A 303 19.88 -16.41 -38.46
C ILE A 303 21.32 -15.88 -38.52
N GLN A 304 22.00 -15.95 -39.67
CA GLN A 304 23.41 -15.53 -39.81
C GLN A 304 23.63 -14.03 -40.04
N GLY A 305 22.57 -13.24 -40.25
CA GLY A 305 22.66 -11.81 -40.57
C GLY A 305 22.90 -10.84 -39.40
N SER A 306 23.08 -11.34 -38.17
CA SER A 306 23.24 -10.49 -36.98
C SER A 306 24.61 -10.68 -36.31
N SER A 307 25.23 -9.58 -35.90
CA SER A 307 26.52 -9.55 -35.18
C SER A 307 26.52 -10.30 -33.82
N THR A 308 25.35 -10.77 -33.37
CA THR A 308 25.15 -11.58 -32.15
C THR A 308 24.44 -12.92 -32.41
N ALA A 309 24.61 -13.51 -33.61
CA ALA A 309 23.92 -14.73 -34.01
C ALA A 309 24.14 -15.92 -33.03
N PRO A 310 23.07 -16.65 -32.66
CA PRO A 310 23.17 -17.83 -31.80
C PRO A 310 23.93 -18.97 -32.51
N ARG A 311 24.83 -19.66 -31.77
CA ARG A 311 25.70 -20.71 -32.33
C ARG A 311 24.88 -21.96 -32.71
N LYS A 312 25.16 -22.55 -33.88
CA LYS A 312 24.67 -23.89 -34.23
C LYS A 312 25.52 -24.95 -33.51
N PHE A 313 24.92 -25.69 -32.58
CA PHE A 313 25.53 -26.80 -31.86
C PHE A 313 25.29 -28.11 -32.60
N LYS A 314 26.26 -29.04 -32.53
CA LYS A 314 26.02 -30.44 -32.91
C LYS A 314 25.21 -31.12 -31.81
N LEU A 315 24.36 -32.08 -32.17
CA LEU A 315 23.54 -32.80 -31.19
C LEU A 315 24.39 -33.47 -30.10
N LYS A 316 25.52 -34.06 -30.49
CA LYS A 316 26.50 -34.68 -29.58
C LYS A 316 27.03 -33.70 -28.52
N GLU A 317 27.13 -32.41 -28.82
CA GLU A 317 27.59 -31.40 -27.83
C GLU A 317 26.53 -31.19 -26.74
N LEU A 318 25.24 -31.19 -27.10
CA LEU A 318 24.15 -31.03 -26.14
C LEU A 318 23.86 -32.33 -25.37
N GLU A 319 24.03 -33.48 -26.02
CA GLU A 319 23.99 -34.79 -25.35
C GLU A 319 25.09 -34.88 -24.29
N ALA A 320 26.33 -34.52 -24.62
CA ALA A 320 27.42 -34.48 -23.65
C ALA A 320 27.15 -33.48 -22.51
N ALA A 321 26.64 -32.29 -22.83
CA ALA A 321 26.36 -31.26 -21.82
C ALA A 321 25.24 -31.65 -20.84
N THR A 322 24.31 -32.52 -21.23
CA THR A 322 23.12 -32.91 -20.45
C THR A 322 23.17 -34.35 -19.95
N GLU A 323 24.33 -35.01 -20.06
CA GLU A 323 24.51 -36.44 -19.75
C GLU A 323 23.49 -37.33 -20.48
N ASN A 324 23.38 -37.13 -21.79
CA ASN A 324 22.39 -37.76 -22.68
C ASN A 324 20.93 -37.45 -22.30
N PHE A 325 20.65 -36.21 -21.89
CA PHE A 325 19.33 -35.78 -21.41
C PHE A 325 18.84 -36.63 -20.22
N ASN A 326 19.72 -36.80 -19.22
CA ASN A 326 19.44 -37.55 -18.00
C ASN A 326 18.24 -36.95 -17.24
N SER A 327 17.36 -37.79 -16.70
CA SER A 327 16.22 -37.37 -15.87
C SER A 327 16.64 -36.62 -14.61
N ASP A 328 17.82 -36.92 -14.06
CA ASP A 328 18.33 -36.24 -12.86
C ASP A 328 18.66 -34.77 -13.12
N ASN A 329 18.88 -34.42 -14.39
CA ASN A 329 19.11 -33.05 -14.85
C ASN A 329 17.80 -32.37 -15.29
N LEU A 330 16.62 -32.94 -15.06
CA LEU A 330 15.36 -32.33 -15.49
C LEU A 330 15.04 -31.06 -14.68
N LEU A 331 14.94 -29.91 -15.37
CA LEU A 331 14.50 -28.65 -14.77
C LEU A 331 12.98 -28.43 -14.89
N GLY A 332 12.34 -29.01 -15.91
CA GLY A 332 10.90 -28.92 -16.08
C GLY A 332 10.39 -29.51 -17.40
N ARG A 333 9.09 -29.80 -17.47
CA ARG A 333 8.41 -30.35 -18.65
C ARG A 333 7.10 -29.61 -18.90
N GLY A 334 6.83 -29.24 -20.14
CA GLY A 334 5.59 -28.55 -20.54
C GLY A 334 5.14 -28.89 -21.95
N GLY A 335 4.11 -28.21 -22.46
CA GLY A 335 3.51 -28.47 -23.77
C GLY A 335 4.47 -28.32 -24.97
N PHE A 336 5.54 -27.55 -24.79
CA PHE A 336 6.53 -27.21 -25.83
C PHE A 336 7.85 -28.00 -25.70
N GLY A 337 7.93 -28.96 -24.79
CA GLY A 337 9.12 -29.81 -24.63
C GLY A 337 9.60 -29.96 -23.20
N THR A 338 10.82 -30.47 -23.07
CA THR A 338 11.46 -30.83 -21.80
C THR A 338 12.75 -30.04 -21.64
N VAL A 339 12.96 -29.43 -20.48
CA VAL A 339 14.13 -28.59 -20.16
C VAL A 339 15.07 -29.35 -19.24
N TYR A 340 16.33 -29.46 -19.64
CA TYR A 340 17.39 -30.11 -18.89
C TYR A 340 18.43 -29.09 -18.45
N LYS A 341 18.98 -29.28 -17.26
CA LYS A 341 20.22 -28.66 -16.81
C LYS A 341 21.36 -29.29 -17.60
N GLY A 342 22.31 -28.47 -18.03
CA GLY A 342 23.54 -28.96 -18.61
C GLY A 342 24.72 -28.07 -18.28
N VAL A 343 25.91 -28.55 -18.58
CA VAL A 343 27.16 -27.80 -18.43
C VAL A 343 27.87 -27.74 -19.77
N LEU A 344 27.99 -26.53 -20.32
CA LEU A 344 28.65 -26.28 -21.60
C LEU A 344 29.84 -25.34 -21.38
N VAL A 345 31.06 -25.81 -21.63
CA VAL A 345 32.32 -25.06 -21.42
C VAL A 345 32.37 -24.44 -20.01
N ASN A 346 32.16 -25.27 -18.97
CA ASN A 346 32.14 -24.89 -17.55
C ASN A 346 31.10 -23.80 -17.18
N ARG A 347 30.01 -23.69 -17.94
CA ARG A 347 28.89 -22.81 -17.61
C ARG A 347 27.60 -23.61 -17.53
N GLU A 348 26.82 -23.36 -16.48
CA GLU A 348 25.48 -23.93 -16.37
C GLU A 348 24.56 -23.33 -17.43
N VAL A 349 23.85 -24.21 -18.12
CA VAL A 349 22.90 -23.87 -19.17
C VAL A 349 21.60 -24.64 -18.98
N ALA A 350 20.51 -24.09 -19.51
CA ALA A 350 19.26 -24.81 -19.68
C ALA A 350 19.12 -25.22 -21.15
N VAL A 351 18.95 -26.51 -21.41
CA VAL A 351 18.76 -27.09 -22.74
C VAL A 351 17.31 -27.57 -22.87
N LYS A 352 16.52 -26.87 -23.68
CA LYS A 352 15.14 -27.26 -24.00
C LYS A 352 15.13 -28.18 -25.20
N ARG A 353 14.65 -29.41 -25.04
CA ARG A 353 14.42 -30.41 -26.08
C ARG A 353 12.95 -30.41 -26.49
N PHE A 354 12.69 -30.21 -27.78
CA PHE A 354 11.34 -30.21 -28.33
C PHE A 354 10.86 -31.64 -28.56
N SER A 355 9.62 -31.94 -28.20
CA SER A 355 9.06 -33.30 -28.18
C SER A 355 8.28 -33.68 -29.45
N ARG A 356 7.97 -32.73 -30.33
CA ARG A 356 7.09 -32.94 -31.50
C ARG A 356 7.88 -33.00 -32.81
N ASN A 357 7.82 -34.16 -33.47
CA ASN A 357 8.29 -34.35 -34.86
C ASN A 357 7.22 -33.99 -35.89
N SER A 358 6.38 -32.99 -35.61
CA SER A 358 5.33 -32.51 -36.51
C SER A 358 5.75 -31.22 -37.24
N HIS A 359 5.02 -30.86 -38.28
CA HIS A 359 5.17 -29.57 -38.96
C HIS A 359 4.94 -28.40 -37.98
N GLU A 360 4.00 -28.56 -37.04
CA GLU A 360 3.77 -27.63 -35.92
C GLU A 360 5.00 -27.51 -35.02
N GLY A 361 5.63 -28.64 -34.63
CA GLY A 361 6.86 -28.62 -33.83
C GLY A 361 8.05 -27.97 -34.54
N LYS A 362 8.05 -27.88 -35.88
CA LYS A 362 9.05 -27.12 -36.66
C LYS A 362 8.77 -25.62 -36.54
N ARG A 363 7.50 -25.23 -36.67
CA ARG A 363 7.06 -23.84 -36.52
C ARG A 363 7.32 -23.30 -35.10
N ASP A 364 7.01 -24.07 -34.07
CA ASP A 364 7.23 -23.69 -32.67
C ASP A 364 8.73 -23.48 -32.36
N PHE A 365 9.58 -24.39 -32.86
CA PHE A 365 11.03 -24.28 -32.73
C PHE A 365 11.59 -23.02 -33.43
N ILE A 366 11.13 -22.73 -34.65
CA ILE A 366 11.55 -21.55 -35.40
C ILE A 366 11.09 -20.28 -34.70
N ALA A 367 9.82 -20.22 -34.29
CA ALA A 367 9.25 -19.07 -33.60
C ALA A 367 10.01 -18.74 -32.31
N GLU A 368 10.38 -19.76 -31.53
CA GLU A 368 11.12 -19.56 -30.27
C GLU A 368 12.56 -19.08 -30.51
N ILE A 369 13.28 -19.63 -31.51
CA ILE A 369 14.62 -19.15 -31.88
C ILE A 369 14.56 -17.69 -32.36
N THR A 370 13.66 -17.35 -33.28
CA THR A 370 13.55 -16.00 -33.84
C THR A 370 13.15 -14.98 -32.77
N THR A 371 12.30 -15.37 -31.81
CA THR A 371 11.88 -14.46 -30.74
C THR A 371 13.00 -14.21 -29.74
N ILE A 372 13.67 -15.25 -29.23
CA ILE A 372 14.71 -15.07 -28.20
C ILE A 372 15.99 -14.48 -28.82
N SER A 373 16.32 -14.79 -30.07
CA SER A 373 17.50 -14.21 -30.75
C SER A 373 17.39 -12.70 -30.97
N ASN A 374 16.19 -12.16 -31.13
CA ASN A 374 15.95 -10.73 -31.33
C ASN A 374 15.73 -9.94 -30.03
N LEU A 375 15.63 -10.61 -28.88
CA LEU A 375 15.43 -9.96 -27.58
C LEU A 375 16.78 -9.71 -26.90
N HIS A 376 17.22 -8.44 -26.91
CA HIS A 376 18.43 -8.00 -26.22
C HIS A 376 18.09 -7.12 -25.01
N HIS A 377 18.02 -7.72 -23.82
CA HIS A 377 17.86 -6.97 -22.57
C HIS A 377 18.68 -7.59 -21.45
N ARG A 378 19.25 -6.76 -20.56
CA ARG A 378 20.16 -7.18 -19.48
C ARG A 378 19.52 -8.16 -18.46
N ASN A 379 18.19 -8.16 -18.36
CA ASN A 379 17.43 -9.00 -17.43
C ASN A 379 16.70 -10.18 -18.12
N LEU A 380 16.94 -10.42 -19.41
CA LEU A 380 16.35 -11.55 -20.14
C LEU A 380 17.40 -12.64 -20.36
N VAL A 381 16.94 -13.89 -20.37
CA VAL A 381 17.78 -15.05 -20.68
C VAL A 381 18.31 -14.93 -22.10
N LYS A 382 19.64 -15.04 -22.27
CA LYS A 382 20.28 -14.97 -23.58
C LYS A 382 20.26 -16.33 -24.25
N LEU A 383 19.80 -16.38 -25.50
CA LEU A 383 19.97 -17.54 -26.38
C LEU A 383 21.46 -17.72 -26.73
N LEU A 384 22.02 -18.86 -26.34
CA LEU A 384 23.42 -19.20 -26.64
C LEU A 384 23.55 -19.92 -27.99
N GLY A 385 22.55 -20.73 -28.34
CA GLY A 385 22.57 -21.49 -29.57
C GLY A 385 21.44 -22.50 -29.71
N TRP A 386 21.43 -23.18 -30.85
CA TRP A 386 20.41 -24.13 -31.26
C TRP A 386 21.03 -25.37 -31.91
N CYS A 387 20.29 -26.47 -31.93
CA CYS A 387 20.68 -27.69 -32.62
C CYS A 387 19.49 -28.23 -33.42
N HIS A 388 19.78 -28.69 -34.65
CA HIS A 388 18.90 -29.51 -35.47
C HIS A 388 19.73 -30.66 -36.03
N GLY A 389 19.36 -31.90 -35.71
CA GLY A 389 20.07 -33.07 -36.18
C GLY A 389 19.15 -34.26 -36.31
N GLU A 390 19.37 -35.08 -37.33
CA GLU A 390 18.75 -36.40 -37.44
C GLU A 390 19.48 -37.36 -36.50
N ARG A 391 18.71 -38.23 -35.85
CA ARG A 391 19.23 -39.23 -34.92
C ARG A 391 19.58 -40.52 -35.64
#